data_AF-L8G710-F1
#
_entry.id   AF-L8G710-F1
#
_cell.length_a   1.000
_cell.length_b   1.000
_cell.length_c   1.000
_cell.angle_alpha   90.00
_cell.angle_beta   90.00
_cell.angle_gamma   90.00
#
_symmetry.space_group_name_H-M   'P 1'
#
loop_
_entity.id
_entity.type
_entity.pdbx_description
1 polymer ?
#
loop_
_entity_poly.entity_id
_entity_poly.type
_entity_poly.pdbx_seq_one_letter_code
_entity_poly.pdbx_strand_id
1 'polypeptide(L)'
;MSSELHYSSAHASHCNNSISLQRFNSQQDTMAGFVNRENRVPYYQRLFQEGQKNGVRQWNQTARSKILLYPYYTILFGGLAGSMYMMSRMVLGHKTWFGKN
;
A
#
# COMPACT_ATOMS: atom_id res chain seq x y z
N MET A 1 -39.62 41.09 35.98
CA MET A 1 -39.90 41.96 34.83
C MET A 1 -38.68 41.90 33.94
N SER A 2 -38.83 41.20 32.80
CA SER A 2 -37.89 41.13 31.68
C SER A 2 -36.55 40.44 32.00
N SER A 3 -36.10 39.42 31.29
CA SER A 3 -36.43 38.98 29.94
C SER A 3 -35.80 37.61 29.72
N GLU A 4 -36.61 36.66 29.27
CA GLU A 4 -36.31 35.69 28.22
C GLU A 4 -34.99 34.89 28.34
N LEU A 5 -35.03 33.64 28.79
CA LEU A 5 -35.42 32.49 27.96
C LEU A 5 -34.57 32.37 26.68
N HIS A 6 -33.97 31.19 26.54
CA HIS A 6 -33.56 30.60 25.27
C HIS A 6 -32.25 31.12 24.66
N TYR A 7 -31.13 30.65 25.20
CA TYR A 7 -30.08 30.10 24.32
C TYR A 7 -30.58 28.75 23.76
N SER A 8 -31.61 28.84 22.93
CA SER A 8 -32.14 27.80 22.06
C SER A 8 -32.55 28.48 20.77
N SER A 9 -31.59 28.59 19.85
CA SER A 9 -31.83 28.68 18.41
C SER A 9 -30.55 28.18 17.74
N ALA A 10 -30.54 26.96 17.25
CA ALA A 10 -30.84 26.72 15.84
C ALA A 10 -30.05 27.70 14.95
N HIS A 11 -28.73 27.56 14.92
CA HIS A 11 -27.94 28.08 13.81
C HIS A 11 -27.32 26.93 13.03
N ALA A 12 -27.87 26.76 11.83
CA ALA A 12 -27.31 26.08 10.68
C ALA A 12 -27.34 24.54 10.65
N SER A 13 -28.52 23.96 10.89
CA SER A 13 -28.99 22.90 9.99
C SER A 13 -29.47 23.56 8.69
N HIS A 14 -28.56 23.85 7.76
CA HIS A 14 -28.97 24.09 6.38
C HIS A 14 -27.86 23.67 5.41
N CYS A 15 -28.10 22.51 4.80
CA CYS A 15 -27.66 22.07 3.49
C CYS A 15 -26.19 22.32 3.13
N ASN A 16 -25.36 21.29 3.28
CA ASN A 16 -24.30 21.03 2.30
C ASN A 16 -24.16 19.52 2.07
N ASN A 17 -25.30 18.85 1.85
CA ASN A 17 -25.35 17.45 1.42
C ASN A 17 -25.43 17.29 -0.12
N SER A 18 -25.09 18.33 -0.89
CA SER A 18 -25.14 18.28 -2.36
C SER A 18 -23.82 18.56 -3.08
N ILE A 19 -22.79 19.12 -2.42
CA ILE A 19 -21.53 19.50 -3.11
C ILE A 19 -20.47 18.39 -3.12
N SER A 20 -20.59 17.39 -2.25
CA SER A 20 -19.66 16.25 -2.19
C SER A 20 -20.10 15.04 -3.02
N LEU A 21 -21.38 14.94 -3.39
CA LEU A 21 -21.90 13.83 -4.21
C LEU A 21 -21.89 14.10 -5.72
N GLN A 22 -21.66 15.34 -6.16
CA GLN A 22 -21.52 15.69 -7.58
C GLN A 22 -20.07 15.60 -8.10
N ARG A 23 -19.08 15.52 -7.20
CA ARG A 23 -17.65 15.53 -7.57
C ARG A 23 -17.07 14.16 -7.93
N PHE A 24 -17.89 13.09 -7.87
CA PHE A 24 -17.47 11.73 -8.21
C PHE A 24 -17.78 11.32 -9.66
N ASN A 25 -18.48 12.15 -10.47
CA ASN A 25 -18.93 11.75 -11.81
C ASN A 25 -18.41 12.60 -12.99
N SER A 26 -17.51 13.58 -12.78
CA SER A 26 -17.09 14.50 -13.85
C SER A 26 -15.59 14.49 -14.20
N GLN A 27 -14.88 13.37 -14.07
CA GLN A 27 -13.52 13.27 -14.61
C GLN A 27 -13.42 12.11 -15.61
N GLN A 28 -14.06 12.30 -16.76
CA GLN A 28 -13.76 11.56 -17.99
C GLN A 28 -13.25 12.54 -19.06
N ASP A 29 -12.27 13.38 -18.75
CA ASP A 29 -11.71 14.29 -19.76
C ASP A 29 -10.28 13.86 -20.11
N THR A 30 -10.26 12.91 -21.04
CA THR A 30 -9.26 12.62 -22.09
C THR A 30 -7.88 13.27 -22.00
N MET A 31 -6.83 12.45 -21.84
CA MET A 31 -5.61 12.51 -22.67
C MET A 31 -5.00 11.11 -22.85
N ALA A 32 -5.11 10.58 -24.08
CA ALA A 32 -4.34 9.49 -24.71
C ALA A 32 -4.29 8.09 -24.05
N GLY A 33 -5.01 7.14 -24.66
CA GLY A 33 -4.54 5.75 -24.81
C GLY A 33 -4.89 4.74 -23.71
N PHE A 34 -5.70 5.09 -22.71
CA PHE A 34 -6.09 4.16 -21.65
C PHE A 34 -7.46 3.54 -21.98
N VAL A 35 -7.46 2.27 -22.40
CA VAL A 35 -8.63 1.39 -22.48
C VAL A 35 -9.55 1.61 -21.28
N ASN A 36 -10.86 1.74 -21.51
CA ASN A 36 -11.94 1.79 -20.51
C ASN A 36 -11.68 0.86 -19.31
N ARG A 37 -10.99 1.35 -18.29
CA ARG A 37 -10.68 0.62 -17.06
C ARG A 37 -11.23 1.45 -15.93
N GLU A 38 -12.19 0.88 -15.22
CA GLU A 38 -12.83 1.51 -14.07
C GLU A 38 -11.80 2.11 -13.11
N ASN A 39 -12.10 3.30 -12.60
CA ASN A 39 -11.25 3.98 -11.63
C ASN A 39 -11.22 3.19 -10.31
N ARG A 40 -10.16 2.41 -10.14
CA ARG A 40 -9.90 1.58 -8.95
C ARG A 40 -9.06 2.29 -7.88
N VAL A 41 -8.79 3.59 -8.02
CA VAL A 41 -8.06 4.36 -7.00
C VAL A 41 -8.78 4.32 -5.64
N PRO A 42 -10.11 4.55 -5.54
CA PRO A 42 -10.81 4.49 -4.25
C PRO A 42 -10.76 3.09 -3.61
N TYR A 43 -10.73 2.03 -4.44
CA TYR A 43 -10.62 0.65 -3.97
C TYR A 43 -9.27 0.40 -3.27
N TYR A 44 -8.16 0.78 -3.90
CA TYR A 44 -6.83 0.60 -3.30
C TYR A 44 -6.60 1.52 -2.10
N GLN A 45 -7.14 2.74 -2.11
CA GLN A 45 -7.07 3.66 -0.97
C GLN A 45 -7.72 3.04 0.27
N ARG A 46 -8.93 2.47 0.13
CA ARG A 46 -9.59 1.74 1.21
C ARG A 46 -8.74 0.56 1.67
N LEU A 47 -8.30 -0.30 0.75
CA LEU A 47 -7.48 -1.48 1.09
C LEU A 47 -6.23 -1.14 1.92
N PHE A 48 -5.52 -0.07 1.56
CA PHE A 48 -4.31 0.34 2.28
C PHE A 48 -4.62 1.08 3.59
N GLN A 49 -5.66 1.91 3.63
CA GLN A 49 -6.14 2.51 4.90
C GLN A 49 -6.61 1.42 5.88
N GLU A 50 -7.21 0.36 5.36
CA GLU A 50 -7.63 -0.80 6.15
C GLU A 50 -6.46 -1.66 6.65
N GLY A 51 -5.37 -1.77 5.89
CA GLY A 51 -4.17 -2.43 6.38
C GLY A 51 -3.42 -1.60 7.44
N GLN A 52 -3.44 -0.27 7.33
CA GLN A 52 -2.87 0.63 8.35
C GLN A 52 -3.61 0.55 9.69
N LYS A 53 -4.95 0.53 9.71
CA LYS A 53 -5.74 0.35 10.97
C LYS A 53 -5.46 -0.99 11.65
N ASN A 54 -5.15 -2.02 10.86
CA ASN A 54 -4.86 -3.37 11.35
C ASN A 54 -3.38 -3.54 11.75
N GLY A 55 -2.56 -2.48 11.69
CA GLY A 55 -1.13 -2.53 12.01
C GLY A 55 -0.28 -3.36 11.04
N VAL A 56 -0.79 -3.65 9.84
CA VAL A 56 -0.09 -4.47 8.85
C VAL A 56 0.87 -3.58 8.05
N ARG A 57 2.14 -4.00 7.97
CA ARG A 57 3.18 -3.28 7.21
C ARG A 57 2.76 -3.08 5.75
N GLN A 58 3.14 -1.93 5.18
CA GLN A 58 2.65 -1.51 3.86
C GLN A 58 2.84 -2.60 2.78
N TRP A 59 4.01 -3.23 2.80
CA TRP A 59 4.44 -4.27 1.87
C TRP A 59 3.78 -5.65 2.11
N ASN A 60 2.99 -5.85 3.15
CA ASN A 60 2.34 -7.13 3.45
C ASN A 60 0.80 -7.06 3.46
N GLN A 61 0.22 -5.94 2.99
CA GLN A 61 -1.23 -5.73 3.06
C GLN A 61 -2.03 -6.51 2.00
N THR A 62 -1.43 -6.79 0.84
CA THR A 62 -2.12 -7.46 -0.28
C THR A 62 -1.75 -8.95 -0.35
N ALA A 63 -2.72 -9.82 -0.69
CA ALA A 63 -2.48 -11.26 -0.87
C ALA A 63 -1.37 -11.56 -1.90
N ARG A 64 -1.32 -10.80 -3.00
CA ARG A 64 -0.27 -10.90 -4.02
C ARG A 64 1.10 -10.40 -3.57
N SER A 65 1.18 -9.68 -2.45
CA SER A 65 2.49 -9.24 -1.96
C SER A 65 3.26 -10.42 -1.37
N LYS A 66 2.59 -11.28 -0.60
CA LYS A 66 3.19 -12.47 0.02
C LYS A 66 3.83 -13.40 -1.02
N ILE A 67 3.14 -13.64 -2.14
CA ILE A 67 3.63 -14.54 -3.18
C ILE A 67 4.87 -13.99 -3.91
N LEU A 68 5.03 -12.67 -3.97
CA LEU A 68 6.24 -12.03 -4.51
C LEU A 68 7.38 -11.96 -3.49
N LEU A 69 7.04 -11.81 -2.20
CA LEU A 69 8.04 -11.68 -1.14
C LEU A 69 8.76 -12.99 -0.83
N TYR A 70 8.07 -14.12 -0.86
CA TYR A 70 8.71 -15.41 -0.61
C TYR A 70 9.91 -15.70 -1.53
N PRO A 71 9.78 -15.64 -2.87
CA PRO A 71 10.92 -15.89 -3.75
C PRO A 71 12.01 -14.82 -3.60
N TYR A 72 11.64 -13.55 -3.34
CA TYR A 72 12.61 -12.49 -3.07
C TYR A 72 13.49 -12.82 -1.86
N TYR A 73 12.89 -13.26 -0.74
CA TYR A 73 13.67 -13.64 0.45
C TYR A 73 14.53 -14.88 0.21
N THR A 74 14.04 -15.88 -0.51
CA THR A 74 14.82 -17.08 -0.85
C THR A 74 16.06 -16.75 -1.66
N ILE A 75 15.94 -15.88 -2.68
CA ILE A 75 17.07 -15.47 -3.52
C ILE A 75 18.04 -14.59 -2.72
N LEU A 76 17.52 -13.67 -1.92
CA LEU A 76 18.36 -12.76 -1.12
C LEU A 76 19.22 -13.53 -0.11
N PHE A 77 18.61 -14.41 0.69
CA PHE A 77 19.36 -15.23 1.64
C PHE A 77 20.17 -16.33 0.96
N GLY A 78 19.69 -16.89 -0.15
CA GLY A 78 20.44 -17.86 -0.94
C GLY A 78 21.71 -17.26 -1.55
N GLY A 79 21.64 -16.05 -2.10
CA GLY A 79 22.78 -15.31 -2.63
C GLY A 79 23.76 -14.88 -1.53
N LEU A 80 23.24 -14.41 -0.38
CA LEU A 80 24.07 -14.07 0.77
C LEU A 80 24.80 -15.30 1.33
N ALA A 81 24.08 -16.41 1.53
CA ALA A 81 24.70 -17.65 1.98
C ALA A 81 25.73 -18.17 0.97
N GLY A 82 25.43 -18.09 -0.32
CA GLY A 82 26.36 -18.46 -1.39
C GLY A 82 27.62 -17.60 -1.41
N SER A 83 27.50 -16.29 -1.23
CA SER A 83 28.67 -15.39 -1.21
C SER A 83 29.54 -15.62 0.02
N MET A 84 28.93 -15.77 1.20
CA MET A 84 29.66 -16.10 2.43
C MET A 84 30.30 -17.48 2.34
N TYR A 85 29.63 -18.48 1.75
CA TYR A 85 30.18 -19.80 1.53
C TYR A 85 31.42 -19.76 0.62
N MET A 86 31.36 -19.06 -0.51
CA MET A 86 32.51 -18.90 -1.41
C MET A 86 33.65 -18.10 -0.76
N MET A 87 33.33 -17.08 0.03
CA MET A 87 34.33 -16.33 0.80
C MET A 87 35.05 -17.22 1.81
N SER A 88 34.31 -17.99 2.62
CA SER A 88 34.90 -18.92 3.59
C SER A 88 35.75 -20.00 2.91
N ARG A 89 35.31 -20.51 1.76
CA ARG A 89 36.08 -21.47 0.96
C ARG A 89 37.35 -20.85 0.39
N MET A 90 37.30 -19.59 -0.07
CA MET A 90 38.47 -18.86 -0.58
C MET A 90 39.52 -18.61 0.49
N VAL A 91 39.11 -18.32 1.74
CA VAL A 91 40.03 -18.21 2.88
C VAL A 91 40.77 -19.52 3.15
N LEU A 92 40.08 -20.66 2.97
CA LEU A 92 40.66 -21.99 3.11
C LEU A 92 41.44 -22.45 1.86
N GLY A 93 41.63 -21.58 0.87
CA GLY A 93 42.39 -21.86 -0.36
C GLY A 93 41.57 -22.52 -1.47
N HIS A 94 40.29 -22.80 -1.24
CA HIS A 94 39.43 -23.47 -2.20
C HIS A 94 38.85 -22.50 -3.24
N LYS A 95 39.08 -22.76 -4.53
CA LYS A 95 38.68 -21.84 -5.62
C LYS A 95 37.38 -22.22 -6.33
N THR A 96 36.84 -23.42 -6.07
CA THR A 96 35.67 -23.96 -6.77
C THR A 96 34.53 -24.32 -5.82
N TRP A 97 33.30 -24.35 -6.35
CA TRP A 97 32.09 -24.68 -5.61
C TRP A 97 32.10 -26.10 -5.02
N PHE A 98 32.57 -27.07 -5.81
CA PHE A 98 32.74 -28.46 -5.40
C PHE A 98 34.04 -28.98 -5.99
N GLY A 99 35.07 -29.06 -5.16
CA GLY A 99 36.39 -29.51 -5.56
C GLY A 99 37.27 -29.80 -4.36
N LYS A 100 38.17 -30.77 -4.51
CA LYS A 100 39.18 -31.12 -3.50
C LYS A 100 40.22 -30.02 -3.31
N ASN A 101 40.33 -29.09 -4.27
CA ASN A 101 41.28 -27.97 -4.26
C ASN A 101 40.54 -26.69 -4.69
#